data_AF-A0A9D4F129-F1
#
_entry.id   AF-A0A9D4F129-F1
#
_cell.length_a   1.000
_cell.length_b   1.000
_cell.length_c   1.000
_cell.angle_alpha   90.00
_cell.angle_beta   90.00
_cell.angle_gamma   90.00
#
_symmetry.space_group_name_H-M   'P 1'
#
loop_
_entity.id
_entity.type
_entity.pdbx_description
1 polymer ?
#
loop_
_entity_poly.entity_id
_entity_poly.type
_entity_poly.pdbx_seq_one_letter_code
_entity_poly.pdbx_strand_id
1 'polypeptide(L)'
;MRDNLLFFGIPEVRDSENREKDSDCVEKVLHFIETKMGIESAKKTIKIHRAHRIGKYSQHKTRPIVAKFAYLPDRERVRQSYKKLERPYGVSQQYPPEMMEIR
;
A
#
# COMPACT_ATOMS: atom_id res chain seq x y z
N MET A 1 8.53 12.15 -3.95
CA MET A 1 7.60 11.01 -3.75
C MET A 1 6.48 11.39 -2.78
N ARG A 2 5.81 12.53 -2.97
CA ARG A 2 4.84 13.05 -1.98
C ARG A 2 3.53 12.27 -1.97
N ASP A 3 3.19 11.67 -3.11
CA ASP A 3 1.89 11.04 -3.35
C ASP A 3 1.87 9.54 -3.03
N ASN A 4 3.00 9.00 -2.53
CA ASN A 4 3.17 7.58 -2.33
C ASN A 4 2.92 7.19 -0.87
N LEU A 5 2.25 6.07 -0.67
CA LEU A 5 2.18 5.35 0.61
C LEU A 5 2.69 3.93 0.46
N LEU A 6 3.32 3.45 1.52
CA LEU A 6 3.73 2.07 1.70
C LEU A 6 2.71 1.36 2.58
N PHE A 7 2.22 0.21 2.13
CA PHE A 7 1.31 -0.67 2.84
C PHE A 7 2.03 -1.95 3.25
N PHE A 8 1.94 -2.31 4.53
CA PHE A 8 2.59 -3.47 5.12
C PHE A 8 1.55 -4.51 5.55
N GLY A 9 1.94 -5.79 5.54
CA GLY A 9 1.10 -6.90 6.01
C GLY A 9 0.03 -7.38 5.04
N ILE A 10 -0.10 -6.82 3.84
CA ILE A 10 -1.05 -7.29 2.81
C ILE A 10 -0.52 -8.59 2.20
N PRO A 11 -1.22 -9.74 2.28
CA PRO A 11 -0.70 -11.02 1.78
C PRO A 11 -0.34 -11.00 0.28
N GLU A 12 0.80 -11.63 -0.05
CA GLU A 12 1.19 -11.91 -1.44
C GLU A 12 0.42 -13.16 -1.90
N VAL A 13 -0.40 -13.02 -2.95
CA VAL A 13 -1.09 -14.17 -3.58
C VAL A 13 -0.34 -14.45 -4.86
N ARG A 14 0.11 -15.68 -5.03
CA ARG A 14 0.86 -16.11 -6.22
C ARG A 14 -0.06 -16.90 -7.14
N ASP A 15 -0.01 -16.56 -8.42
CA ASP A 15 -0.43 -17.46 -9.48
C ASP A 15 0.62 -18.59 -9.65
N SER A 16 0.34 -19.55 -10.53
CA SER A 16 1.26 -20.66 -10.85
C SER A 16 2.63 -20.20 -11.37
N GLU A 17 2.78 -18.93 -11.75
CA GLU A 17 4.00 -18.35 -12.31
C GLU A 17 4.76 -17.45 -11.32
N ASN A 18 4.31 -17.36 -10.07
CA ASN A 18 4.91 -16.54 -9.01
C ASN A 18 4.95 -15.03 -9.33
N ARG A 19 4.06 -14.52 -10.19
CA ARG A 19 4.02 -13.11 -10.61
C ARG A 19 2.74 -12.44 -10.12
N GLU A 20 2.86 -11.54 -9.14
CA GLU A 20 1.76 -10.62 -8.78
C GLU A 20 1.80 -9.43 -9.76
N LYS A 21 0.69 -9.16 -10.47
CA LYS A 21 0.63 -8.03 -11.42
C LYS A 21 0.40 -6.71 -10.67
N ASP A 22 0.85 -5.61 -11.26
CA ASP A 22 0.60 -4.26 -10.73
C ASP A 22 -0.92 -3.98 -10.55
N SER A 23 -1.76 -4.50 -11.44
CA SER A 23 -3.23 -4.44 -11.33
C SER A 23 -3.77 -5.13 -10.08
N ASP A 24 -3.18 -6.27 -9.70
CA ASP A 24 -3.59 -7.02 -8.51
C ASP A 24 -3.23 -6.25 -7.24
N CYS A 25 -2.10 -5.53 -7.27
CA CYS A 25 -1.68 -4.66 -6.16
C CYS A 25 -2.64 -3.48 -5.96
N VAL A 26 -3.14 -2.87 -7.05
CA VAL A 26 -4.11 -1.76 -6.96
C VAL A 26 -5.40 -2.23 -6.29
N GLU A 27 -5.97 -3.33 -6.78
CA GLU A 27 -7.21 -3.90 -6.21
C GLU A 27 -7.03 -4.29 -4.74
N LYS A 28 -5.89 -4.90 -4.38
CA LYS A 28 -5.58 -5.24 -2.99
C LYS A 28 -5.50 -4.03 -2.09
N VAL A 29 -4.86 -2.94 -2.53
CA VAL A 29 -4.76 -1.71 -1.74
C VAL A 29 -6.14 -1.08 -1.56
N LEU A 30 -6.95 -0.96 -2.62
CA LEU A 30 -8.30 -0.40 -2.51
C LEU A 30 -9.20 -1.24 -1.59
N HIS A 31 -9.17 -2.56 -1.75
CA HIS A 31 -9.91 -3.48 -0.88
C HIS A 31 -9.45 -3.39 0.59
N PHE A 32 -8.14 -3.27 0.82
CA PHE A 32 -7.59 -3.09 2.16
C PHE A 32 -8.05 -1.77 2.79
N ILE A 33 -8.08 -0.68 2.01
CA ILE A 33 -8.56 0.63 2.48
C ILE A 33 -10.05 0.56 2.87
N GLU A 34 -10.89 -0.11 2.08
CA GLU A 34 -12.31 -0.29 2.40
C GLU A 34 -12.52 -1.11 3.67
N THR A 35 -11.87 -2.28 3.73
CA THR A 35 -12.17 -3.28 4.77
C THR A 35 -11.42 -3.08 6.09
N LYS A 36 -10.16 -2.65 6.04
CA LYS A 36 -9.29 -2.52 7.22
C LYS A 36 -9.15 -1.08 7.70
N MET A 37 -9.26 -0.10 6.81
CA MET A 37 -9.12 1.32 7.19
C MET A 37 -10.46 2.04 7.34
N GLY A 38 -11.58 1.37 7.02
CA GLY A 38 -12.95 1.88 7.22
C GLY A 38 -13.28 3.08 6.33
N ILE A 39 -12.62 3.21 5.17
CA ILE A 39 -12.96 4.21 4.16
C ILE A 39 -13.91 3.56 3.17
N GLU A 40 -15.20 3.70 3.41
CA GLU A 40 -16.24 3.12 2.55
C GLU A 40 -16.13 3.62 1.11
N SER A 41 -16.46 2.74 0.16
CA SER A 41 -16.43 3.03 -1.29
C SER A 41 -15.07 3.53 -1.80
N ALA A 42 -13.95 3.16 -1.17
CA ALA A 42 -12.62 3.54 -1.64
C ALA A 42 -12.37 3.12 -3.09
N LYS A 43 -12.89 1.97 -3.54
CA LYS A 43 -12.78 1.53 -4.94
C LYS A 43 -13.41 2.50 -5.95
N LYS A 44 -14.44 3.25 -5.53
CA LYS A 44 -15.13 4.23 -6.37
C LYS A 44 -14.58 5.65 -6.20
N THR A 45 -14.05 5.97 -5.03
CA THR A 45 -13.69 7.34 -4.64
C THR A 45 -12.20 7.62 -4.73
N ILE A 46 -11.35 6.62 -4.54
CA ILE A 46 -9.89 6.76 -4.55
C ILE A 46 -9.33 6.27 -5.88
N LYS A 47 -8.53 7.12 -6.53
CA LYS A 47 -7.82 6.76 -7.75
C LYS A 47 -6.33 6.52 -7.46
N ILE A 48 -5.86 5.32 -7.79
CA ILE A 48 -4.44 4.93 -7.71
C ILE A 48 -3.87 4.87 -9.13
N HIS A 49 -2.74 5.54 -9.37
CA HIS A 49 -2.06 5.50 -10.67
C HIS A 49 -1.31 4.18 -10.88
N ARG A 50 -0.61 3.74 -9.84
CA ARG A 50 0.21 2.51 -9.87
C ARG A 50 0.38 1.96 -8.47
N ALA A 51 0.38 0.64 -8.35
CA ALA A 51 0.80 -0.05 -7.14
C ALA A 51 1.67 -1.26 -7.50
N HIS A 52 2.71 -1.53 -6.71
CA HIS A 52 3.57 -2.71 -6.89
C HIS A 52 4.28 -3.06 -5.58
N ARG A 53 4.78 -4.30 -5.47
CA ARG A 53 5.62 -4.73 -4.33
C ARG A 53 7.02 -4.17 -4.45
N ILE A 54 7.62 -3.79 -3.33
CA ILE A 54 9.02 -3.37 -3.26
C ILE A 54 9.87 -4.38 -2.48
N GLY A 55 11.14 -4.49 -2.86
CA GLY A 55 12.11 -5.37 -2.22
C GLY A 55 12.16 -6.79 -2.79
N LYS A 56 13.19 -7.53 -2.36
CA LYS A 56 13.42 -8.92 -2.76
C LYS A 56 12.41 -9.84 -2.07
N TYR A 57 11.88 -10.78 -2.82
CA TYR A 57 10.97 -11.79 -2.29
C TYR A 57 11.66 -12.68 -1.25
N SER A 58 10.94 -13.03 -0.19
CA SER A 58 11.34 -13.99 0.82
C SER A 58 10.10 -14.75 1.31
N GLN A 59 10.19 -16.08 1.44
CA GLN A 59 9.06 -16.91 1.89
C GLN A 59 8.57 -16.54 3.30
N HIS A 60 9.42 -15.96 4.15
CA HIS A 60 9.11 -15.62 5.53
C HIS A 60 8.73 -14.15 5.73
N LYS A 61 8.73 -13.33 4.66
CA LYS A 61 8.45 -11.89 4.77
C LYS A 61 7.50 -11.44 3.67
N THR A 62 6.40 -10.82 4.08
CA THR A 62 5.49 -10.13 3.17
C THR A 62 6.09 -8.79 2.76
N ARG A 63 6.34 -8.61 1.47
CA ARG A 63 6.88 -7.35 0.93
C ARG A 63 5.84 -6.23 1.03
N PRO A 64 6.23 -4.98 1.31
CA PRO A 64 5.29 -3.89 1.27
C PRO A 64 4.84 -3.58 -0.16
N ILE A 65 3.61 -3.08 -0.30
CA ILE A 65 3.12 -2.48 -1.55
C ILE A 65 3.37 -0.98 -1.48
N VAL A 66 4.02 -0.42 -2.50
CA VAL A 66 4.01 1.02 -2.73
C VAL A 66 2.85 1.36 -3.65
N ALA A 67 2.01 2.33 -3.26
CA ALA A 67 0.91 2.82 -4.09
C ALA A 67 1.02 4.33 -4.28
N LYS A 68 0.93 4.76 -5.55
CA LYS A 68 0.89 6.17 -5.94
C LYS A 68 -0.54 6.64 -6.12
N PHE A 69 -0.98 7.55 -5.26
CA PHE A 69 -2.30 8.15 -5.33
C PHE A 69 -2.35 9.20 -6.44
N ALA A 70 -3.51 9.35 -7.08
CA ALA A 70 -3.75 10.41 -8.05
C ALA A 70 -3.96 11.77 -7.38
N TYR A 71 -4.54 11.77 -6.18
CA TYR A 71 -4.89 12.97 -5.45
C TYR A 71 -4.30 12.96 -4.05
N LEU A 72 -3.61 14.03 -3.69
CA LEU A 72 -3.01 14.21 -2.36
C LEU A 72 -4.05 14.17 -1.22
N PRO A 73 -5.27 14.74 -1.36
CA PRO A 73 -6.30 14.64 -0.32
C PRO A 73 -6.68 13.19 0.02
N ASP A 74 -6.85 12.33 -1.00
CA ASP A 74 -7.15 10.91 -0.78
C ASP A 74 -6.01 10.20 -0.05
N ARG A 75 -4.78 10.50 -0.46
CA ARG A 75 -3.57 10.00 0.19
C ARG A 75 -3.51 10.39 1.66
N GLU A 76 -3.80 11.65 2.00
CA GLU A 76 -3.84 12.11 3.40
C GLU A 76 -4.95 11.43 4.20
N ARG A 77 -6.14 11.30 3.61
CA ARG A 77 -7.29 10.63 4.24
C ARG A 77 -6.93 9.21 4.63
N VAL A 78 -6.33 8.46 3.71
CA VAL A 78 -5.83 7.10 3.96
C VAL A 78 -4.69 7.11 4.98
N ARG A 79 -3.74 8.04 4.86
CA ARG A 79 -2.65 8.15 5.83
C ARG A 79 -3.18 8.38 7.24
N GLN A 80 -4.23 9.17 7.44
CA GLN A 80 -4.74 9.47 8.77
C GLN A 80 -5.51 8.30 9.41
N SER A 81 -6.12 7.43 8.60
CA SER A 81 -6.88 6.27 9.09
C SER A 81 -5.99 5.11 9.58
N TYR A 82 -4.68 5.13 9.30
CA TYR A 82 -3.75 4.06 9.71
C TYR A 82 -3.70 3.80 11.22
N LYS A 83 -4.04 4.79 12.06
CA LYS A 83 -4.01 4.65 13.53
C LYS A 83 -4.98 3.56 14.03
N LYS A 84 -5.95 3.18 13.22
CA LYS A 84 -6.95 2.15 13.51
C LYS A 84 -6.50 0.74 13.10
N LEU A 85 -5.32 0.61 12.47
CA LEU A 85 -4.83 -0.68 12.00
C LEU A 85 -4.19 -1.48 13.14
N GLU A 86 -4.61 -2.73 13.25
CA GLU A 86 -3.98 -3.71 14.12
C GLU A 86 -2.77 -4.35 13.44
N ARG A 87 -1.83 -4.87 14.24
CA ARG A 87 -0.71 -5.66 13.72
C ARG A 87 -1.25 -6.93 13.03
N PRO A 88 -0.65 -7.40 11.93
CA PRO A 88 0.65 -7.00 11.36
C PRO A 88 0.58 -5.87 10.33
N TYR A 89 -0.55 -5.16 10.21
CA TYR A 89 -0.73 -4.15 9.17
C TYR A 89 -0.08 -2.82 9.55
N GLY A 90 0.31 -2.06 8.53
CA GLY A 90 0.87 -0.72 8.71
C GLY A 90 0.81 0.10 7.44
N VAL A 91 0.84 1.42 7.60
CA VAL A 91 0.92 2.38 6.49
C VAL A 91 1.97 3.44 6.82
N SER A 92 2.85 3.76 5.88
CA SER A 92 3.86 4.81 6.03
C SER A 92 4.05 5.62 4.76
N GLN A 93 4.63 6.81 4.89
CA GLN A 93 5.00 7.64 3.73
C GLN A 93 6.28 7.09 3.09
N GLN A 94 6.36 7.15 1.76
CA GLN A 94 7.62 6.85 1.10
C GLN A 94 8.55 8.07 1.17
N TYR A 95 9.70 7.89 1.81
CA TYR A 95 10.76 8.90 1.83
C TYR A 95 11.83 8.57 0.78
N PRO A 96 12.52 9.59 0.26
CA PRO A 96 13.73 9.39 -0.52
C PRO A 96 14.78 8.60 0.30
N PRO A 97 15.64 7.80 -0.35
CA PRO A 97 16.69 7.04 0.33
C PRO A 97 17.56 7.90 1.26
N GLU A 98 17.88 9.12 0.82
CA GLU A 98 18.75 10.08 1.54
C GLU A 98 18.16 10.49 2.90
N MET A 99 16.84 10.42 3.04
CA MET A 99 16.13 10.78 4.28
C MET A 99 15.92 9.57 5.20
N MET A 100 16.13 8.34 4.72
CA MET A 100 16.04 7.13 5.55
C MET A 100 17.33 6.88 6.35
N GLU A 101 18.48 7.32 5.86
CA GLU A 101 19.78 7.17 6.54
C GLU A 101 19.97 8.09 7.77
N ILE A 102 19.10 9.10 7.95
CA ILE A 102 19.19 10.08 9.04
C ILE A 102 18.38 9.65 10.29
N ARG A 103 17.77 8.46 10.29
CA ARG A 103 16.93 7.94 11.39
C ARG A 103 17.49 6.68 12.01
#